data_AF-A0A661TBC0-F1
#
_entry.id   AF-A0A661TBC0-F1
#
_cell.length_a   1.000
_cell.length_b   1.000
_cell.length_c   1.000
_cell.angle_alpha   90.00
_cell.angle_beta   90.00
_cell.angle_gamma   90.00
#
_symmetry.space_group_name_H-M   'P 1'
#
loop_
_entity.id
_entity.type
_entity.pdbx_description
1 polymer ?
#
loop_
_entity_poly.entity_id
_entity_poly.type
_entity_poly.pdbx_seq_one_letter_code
_entity_poly.pdbx_strand_id
1 'polypeptide(L)'
;MFDDTLCMLDFDRWFDAERFNWERKSEDLAHYCASHFNDWWNPEKYNWRDASWALAAYCCTQFDKWWNPNKYNWRDSYALARYCHIHFNKWWDETKYRWIVASTELAQYCSKYFESWWNPNKFNWQSASWALAKFCSRYFDKWWDEEKYNYRSGSWALVKYCYKYFDKWWNSNKFNWYQSHHLCVYCHKHFDKWWNPDKFSAGRIEYLEAYCNEYKDKWIDFKLYHTLKG
;
A
#
# COMPACT_ATOMS: atom_id res chain seq x y z
N MET A 1 17.79 25.09 11.51
CA MET A 1 17.45 23.72 11.09
C MET A 1 17.11 23.00 12.38
N PHE A 2 15.87 22.52 12.55
CA PHE A 2 15.52 21.69 13.71
C PHE A 2 16.15 20.30 13.48
N ASP A 3 16.91 19.83 14.44
CA ASP A 3 17.54 18.50 14.47
C ASP A 3 17.13 17.86 15.80
N ASP A 4 16.89 16.54 15.79
CA ASP A 4 16.58 15.70 16.96
C ASP A 4 17.43 16.04 18.20
N THR A 5 18.70 16.41 17.98
CA THR A 5 19.66 16.73 19.04
C THR A 5 19.28 17.98 19.85
N LEU A 6 18.65 18.97 19.21
CA LEU A 6 18.21 20.22 19.85
C LEU A 6 16.96 20.01 20.72
N CYS A 7 16.11 19.07 20.35
CA CYS A 7 14.94 18.76 21.16
C CYS A 7 15.28 17.86 22.35
N MET A 8 16.24 16.95 22.21
CA MET A 8 16.61 16.03 23.29
C MET A 8 17.40 16.67 24.45
N LEU A 9 18.16 17.75 24.22
CA LEU A 9 19.09 18.27 25.23
C LEU A 9 18.64 19.57 25.92
N ASP A 10 17.84 20.41 25.25
CA ASP A 10 17.56 21.77 25.73
C ASP A 10 16.12 22.24 25.45
N PHE A 11 15.14 21.33 25.33
CA PHE A 11 13.74 21.68 25.00
C PHE A 11 13.20 22.86 25.83
N ASP A 12 13.33 22.78 27.16
CA ASP A 12 12.86 23.81 28.10
C ASP A 12 13.55 25.17 27.93
N ARG A 13 14.74 25.21 27.31
CA ARG A 13 15.49 26.45 27.10
C ARG A 13 15.07 27.19 25.84
N TRP A 14 14.61 26.48 24.81
CA TRP A 14 14.30 27.09 23.51
C TRP A 14 12.81 27.13 23.20
N PHE A 15 12.00 26.22 23.76
CA PHE A 15 10.58 26.18 23.47
C PHE A 15 9.80 27.19 24.33
N ASP A 16 9.21 28.17 23.66
CA ASP A 16 8.25 29.11 24.22
C ASP A 16 6.95 29.01 23.42
N ALA A 17 5.91 28.44 24.04
CA ALA A 17 4.61 28.20 23.40
C ALA A 17 3.89 29.48 22.92
N GLU A 18 4.21 30.65 23.48
CA GLU A 18 3.65 31.94 23.05
C GLU A 18 4.40 32.53 21.87
N ARG A 19 5.69 32.20 21.71
CA ARG A 19 6.54 32.70 20.62
C ARG A 19 6.71 31.71 19.47
N PHE A 20 6.32 30.46 19.67
CA PHE A 20 6.48 29.40 18.69
C PHE A 20 5.61 29.62 17.44
N ASN A 21 6.18 29.39 16.25
CA ASN A 21 5.45 29.50 14.99
C ASN A 21 4.62 28.22 14.72
N TRP A 22 3.50 28.08 15.41
CA TRP A 22 2.63 26.92 15.30
C TRP A 22 2.19 26.61 13.86
N GLU A 23 1.84 27.64 13.10
CA GLU A 23 1.38 27.47 11.72
C GLU A 23 2.41 26.75 10.83
N ARG A 24 3.70 27.10 10.95
CA ARG A 24 4.73 26.53 10.07
C ARG A 24 5.57 25.44 10.70
N LYS A 25 5.46 25.23 12.02
CA LYS A 25 6.40 24.40 12.79
C LYS A 25 5.75 23.36 13.68
N SER A 26 4.42 23.24 13.68
CA SER A 26 3.74 22.15 14.42
C SER A 26 4.23 20.75 14.05
N GLU A 27 4.55 20.48 12.78
CA GLU A 27 5.08 19.17 12.39
C GLU A 27 6.47 18.90 12.98
N ASP A 28 7.31 19.92 13.13
CA ASP A 28 8.65 19.80 13.70
C ASP A 28 8.55 19.37 15.18
N LEU A 29 7.54 19.84 15.93
CA LEU A 29 7.29 19.38 17.29
C LEU A 29 6.88 17.91 17.33
N ALA A 30 5.97 17.49 16.45
CA ALA A 30 5.55 16.10 16.41
C ALA A 30 6.70 15.17 16.00
N HIS A 31 7.52 15.56 15.03
CA HIS A 31 8.60 14.75 14.49
C HIS A 31 9.81 14.68 15.44
N TYR A 32 10.35 15.83 15.83
CA TYR A 32 11.64 15.91 16.54
C TYR A 32 11.46 16.00 18.06
N CYS A 33 10.24 16.32 18.53
CA CYS A 33 9.95 16.54 19.95
C CYS A 33 8.86 15.62 20.51
N ALA A 34 8.64 14.46 19.90
CA ALA A 34 7.63 13.51 20.37
C ALA A 34 7.84 13.05 21.83
N SER A 35 9.09 13.01 22.32
CA SER A 35 9.41 12.70 23.73
C SER A 35 8.86 13.74 24.70
N HIS A 36 8.79 15.00 24.28
CA HIS A 36 8.26 16.15 25.03
C HIS A 36 6.79 16.44 24.73
N PHE A 37 6.04 15.45 24.24
CA PHE A 37 4.66 15.65 23.80
C PHE A 37 3.80 16.39 24.83
N ASN A 38 3.90 16.05 26.12
CA ASN A 38 3.08 16.70 27.15
C ASN A 38 3.44 18.18 27.39
N ASP A 39 4.66 18.58 27.01
CA ASP A 39 5.20 19.91 27.30
C ASP A 39 4.76 20.90 26.21
N TRP A 40 4.73 20.48 24.95
CA TRP A 40 4.24 21.33 23.84
C TRP A 40 2.80 21.07 23.44
N TRP A 41 2.17 19.94 23.81
CA TRP A 41 0.86 19.63 23.25
C TRP A 41 -0.19 20.68 23.61
N ASN A 42 -0.68 21.39 22.58
CA ASN A 42 -1.75 22.35 22.69
C ASN A 42 -2.71 22.20 21.50
N PRO A 43 -3.92 21.62 21.70
CA PRO A 43 -4.85 21.36 20.61
C PRO A 43 -5.49 22.62 20.02
N GLU A 44 -5.39 23.78 20.67
CA GLU A 44 -5.90 25.05 20.15
C GLU A 44 -4.86 25.78 19.29
N LYS A 45 -3.56 25.55 19.56
CA LYS A 45 -2.48 26.17 18.79
C LYS A 45 -1.95 25.28 17.66
N TYR A 46 -2.01 23.95 17.80
CA TYR A 46 -1.46 23.02 16.82
C TYR A 46 -2.04 23.23 15.41
N ASN A 47 -1.18 23.23 14.38
CA ASN A 47 -1.62 23.29 12.98
C ASN A 47 -2.21 21.95 12.53
N TRP A 48 -3.48 21.73 12.84
CA TRP A 48 -4.23 20.56 12.37
C TRP A 48 -4.30 20.47 10.85
N ARG A 49 -4.36 21.60 10.15
CA ARG A 49 -4.56 21.61 8.70
C ARG A 49 -3.37 21.01 7.98
N ASP A 50 -2.15 21.40 8.32
CA ASP A 50 -0.97 21.01 7.54
C ASP A 50 -0.09 19.98 8.27
N ALA A 51 -0.27 19.77 9.57
CA ALA A 51 0.58 18.89 10.39
C ALA A 51 -0.17 17.72 11.06
N SER A 52 -1.44 17.45 10.73
CA SER A 52 -2.19 16.31 11.32
C SER A 52 -1.49 14.97 11.10
N TRP A 53 -0.97 14.73 9.89
CA TRP A 53 -0.26 13.49 9.56
C TRP A 53 0.92 13.22 10.51
N ALA A 54 1.60 14.27 11.00
CA ALA A 54 2.77 14.14 11.85
C ALA A 54 2.41 13.61 13.25
N LEU A 55 1.22 13.96 13.78
CA LEU A 55 0.72 13.36 15.03
C LEU A 55 0.52 11.86 14.89
N ALA A 56 -0.05 11.42 13.77
CA ALA A 56 -0.23 9.99 13.50
C ALA A 56 1.13 9.29 13.30
N ALA A 57 2.07 9.91 12.58
CA ALA A 57 3.36 9.32 12.25
C ALA A 57 4.29 9.17 13.45
N TYR A 58 4.35 10.19 14.31
CA TYR A 58 5.39 10.29 15.35
C TYR A 58 4.85 10.28 16.77
N CYS A 59 3.58 10.65 16.96
CA CYS A 59 2.95 10.76 18.29
C CYS A 59 1.86 9.71 18.50
N CYS A 60 1.88 8.59 17.75
CA CYS A 60 0.82 7.57 17.85
C CYS A 60 0.73 6.92 19.24
N THR A 61 1.83 6.85 19.99
CA THR A 61 1.82 6.36 21.38
C THR A 61 0.96 7.23 22.31
N GLN A 62 0.73 8.49 21.93
CA GLN A 62 -0.11 9.46 22.65
C GLN A 62 -1.48 9.65 21.97
N PHE A 63 -1.93 8.69 21.16
CA PHE A 63 -3.16 8.78 20.34
C PHE A 63 -4.36 9.32 21.12
N ASP A 64 -4.60 8.82 22.33
CA ASP A 64 -5.76 9.22 23.14
C ASP A 64 -5.72 10.68 23.64
N LYS A 65 -4.56 11.33 23.62
CA LYS A 65 -4.41 12.74 24.01
C LYS A 65 -4.68 13.72 22.89
N TRP A 66 -4.31 13.36 21.66
CA TRP A 66 -4.50 14.24 20.50
C TRP A 66 -5.68 13.84 19.62
N TRP A 67 -6.18 12.62 19.69
CA TRP A 67 -7.21 12.19 18.75
C TRP A 67 -8.48 13.04 18.88
N ASN A 68 -8.79 13.77 17.82
CA ASN A 68 -10.02 14.53 17.69
C ASN A 68 -10.51 14.45 16.23
N PRO A 69 -11.59 13.72 15.94
CA PRO A 69 -12.07 13.50 14.57
C PRO A 69 -12.66 14.76 13.92
N ASN A 70 -12.91 15.82 14.69
CA ASN A 70 -13.40 17.10 14.18
C ASN A 70 -12.26 18.09 13.88
N LYS A 71 -11.09 17.91 14.51
CA LYS A 71 -9.90 18.73 14.25
C LYS A 71 -8.94 18.08 13.25
N TYR A 72 -8.80 16.75 13.27
CA TYR A 72 -7.88 16.02 12.39
C TYR A 72 -8.15 16.30 10.91
N ASN A 73 -7.09 16.62 10.15
CA ASN A 73 -7.21 16.79 8.70
C ASN A 73 -7.34 15.43 8.01
N TRP A 74 -8.55 15.07 7.65
CA TRP A 74 -8.87 13.81 6.96
C TRP A 74 -8.22 13.65 5.58
N ARG A 75 -7.64 14.72 5.00
CA ARG A 75 -6.79 14.60 3.80
C ARG A 75 -5.55 13.72 4.06
N ASP A 76 -5.14 13.63 5.32
CA ASP A 76 -4.03 12.85 5.85
C ASP A 76 -4.47 11.53 6.50
N SER A 77 -5.69 11.07 6.22
CA SER A 77 -6.22 9.82 6.81
C SER A 77 -5.38 8.57 6.49
N TYR A 78 -4.56 8.60 5.42
CA TYR A 78 -3.57 7.55 5.13
C TYR A 78 -2.58 7.35 6.29
N ALA A 79 -2.21 8.42 7.01
CA ALA A 79 -1.27 8.36 8.12
C ALA A 79 -1.88 7.61 9.32
N LEU A 80 -3.19 7.74 9.55
CA LEU A 80 -3.89 6.96 10.59
C LEU A 80 -3.85 5.46 10.28
N ALA A 81 -4.11 5.08 9.02
CA ALA A 81 -4.02 3.69 8.59
C ALA A 81 -2.58 3.17 8.68
N ARG A 82 -1.58 3.94 8.29
CA ARG A 82 -0.18 3.50 8.29
C ARG A 82 0.41 3.38 9.69
N TYR A 83 0.29 4.44 10.48
CA TYR A 83 1.04 4.59 11.74
C TYR A 83 0.20 4.30 12.97
N CYS A 84 -1.13 4.50 12.89
CA CYS A 84 -2.06 4.28 14.00
C CYS A 84 -3.09 3.17 13.75
N HIS A 85 -2.74 2.16 12.95
CA HIS A 85 -3.62 1.00 12.71
C HIS A 85 -3.99 0.23 13.99
N ILE A 86 -3.18 0.32 15.06
CA ILE A 86 -3.53 -0.28 16.36
C ILE A 86 -4.78 0.36 16.99
N HIS A 87 -5.08 1.61 16.64
CA HIS A 87 -6.25 2.37 17.10
C HIS A 87 -7.38 2.43 16.07
N PHE A 88 -7.40 1.52 15.09
CA PHE A 88 -8.38 1.52 13.98
C PHE A 88 -9.82 1.79 14.43
N ASN A 89 -10.30 1.06 15.44
CA ASN A 89 -11.69 1.21 15.91
C ASN A 89 -12.01 2.59 16.50
N LYS A 90 -11.01 3.41 16.86
CA LYS A 90 -11.20 4.76 17.39
C LYS A 90 -11.27 5.83 16.29
N TRP A 91 -10.51 5.63 15.21
CA TRP A 91 -10.47 6.61 14.12
C TRP A 91 -11.22 6.21 12.87
N TRP A 92 -11.63 4.96 12.72
CA TRP A 92 -12.30 4.52 11.51
C TRP A 92 -13.62 5.27 11.30
N ASP A 93 -13.69 5.98 10.18
CA ASP A 93 -14.89 6.66 9.70
C ASP A 93 -14.93 6.52 8.17
N GLU A 94 -15.84 5.69 7.69
CA GLU A 94 -15.98 5.34 6.27
C GLU A 94 -16.34 6.56 5.40
N THR A 95 -16.98 7.57 5.98
CA THR A 95 -17.43 8.78 5.29
C THR A 95 -16.34 9.82 5.19
N LYS A 96 -15.45 9.88 6.18
CA LYS A 96 -14.36 10.86 6.22
C LYS A 96 -13.05 10.33 5.63
N TYR A 97 -12.84 9.01 5.61
CA TYR A 97 -11.62 8.41 5.09
C TYR A 97 -11.38 8.74 3.61
N ARG A 98 -10.15 9.08 3.25
CA ARG A 98 -9.79 9.51 1.88
C ARG A 98 -9.40 8.33 0.99
N TRP A 99 -10.40 7.58 0.55
CA TRP A 99 -10.25 6.36 -0.26
C TRP A 99 -9.31 6.48 -1.46
N ILE A 100 -9.47 7.52 -2.28
CA ILE A 100 -8.75 7.67 -3.55
C ILE A 100 -7.23 7.63 -3.36
N VAL A 101 -6.70 8.20 -2.29
CA VAL A 101 -5.23 8.19 -2.09
C VAL A 101 -4.78 7.15 -1.09
N ALA A 102 -5.69 6.63 -0.25
CA ALA A 102 -5.33 5.90 0.95
C ALA A 102 -5.85 4.44 1.01
N SER A 103 -6.43 3.92 -0.07
CA SER A 103 -6.89 2.52 -0.12
C SER A 103 -5.76 1.50 0.03
N THR A 104 -4.55 1.82 -0.44
CA THR A 104 -3.38 0.95 -0.30
C THR A 104 -3.04 0.73 1.18
N GLU A 105 -3.12 1.79 1.99
CA GLU A 105 -2.78 1.78 3.40
C GLU A 105 -3.77 0.96 4.21
N LEU A 106 -5.07 0.98 3.86
CA LEU A 106 -6.06 0.09 4.46
C LEU A 106 -5.74 -1.38 4.20
N ALA A 107 -5.43 -1.73 2.95
CA ALA A 107 -5.07 -3.10 2.61
C ALA A 107 -3.76 -3.52 3.29
N GLN A 108 -2.74 -2.66 3.32
CA GLN A 108 -1.42 -3.00 3.82
C GLN A 108 -1.35 -3.07 5.35
N TYR A 109 -1.89 -2.08 6.05
CA TYR A 109 -1.71 -1.91 7.49
C TYR A 109 -2.96 -2.28 8.29
N CYS A 110 -4.14 -2.22 7.66
CA CYS A 110 -5.42 -2.52 8.31
C CYS A 110 -6.07 -3.81 7.78
N SER A 111 -5.31 -4.74 7.18
CA SER A 111 -5.85 -6.02 6.67
C SER A 111 -6.54 -6.88 7.74
N LYS A 112 -6.19 -6.72 9.02
CA LYS A 112 -6.90 -7.36 10.14
C LYS A 112 -8.34 -6.86 10.34
N TYR A 113 -8.64 -5.66 9.87
CA TYR A 113 -9.97 -5.03 9.94
C TYR A 113 -10.68 -5.03 8.59
N PHE A 114 -10.30 -5.93 7.68
CA PHE A 114 -10.83 -5.97 6.31
C PHE A 114 -12.36 -5.89 6.27
N GLU A 115 -13.06 -6.70 7.06
CA GLU A 115 -14.54 -6.70 7.08
C GLU A 115 -15.14 -5.37 7.52
N SER A 116 -14.42 -4.57 8.29
CA SER A 116 -14.90 -3.27 8.80
C SER A 116 -14.72 -2.15 7.78
N TRP A 117 -13.64 -2.18 7.00
CA TRP A 117 -13.40 -1.15 5.98
C TRP A 117 -13.74 -1.61 4.57
N TRP A 118 -14.03 -2.87 4.29
CA TRP A 118 -14.23 -3.29 2.91
C TRP A 118 -15.48 -2.65 2.29
N ASN A 119 -15.26 -1.78 1.30
CA ASN A 119 -16.32 -1.22 0.47
C ASN A 119 -15.88 -1.19 -1.00
N PRO A 120 -16.40 -2.09 -1.86
CA PRO A 120 -15.99 -2.19 -3.26
C PRO A 120 -16.40 -1.00 -4.12
N ASN A 121 -17.31 -0.14 -3.66
CA ASN A 121 -17.74 1.06 -4.38
C ASN A 121 -16.87 2.28 -4.05
N LYS A 122 -16.20 2.28 -2.89
CA LYS A 122 -15.29 3.36 -2.48
C LYS A 122 -13.83 3.03 -2.71
N PHE A 123 -13.47 1.74 -2.71
CA PHE A 123 -12.08 1.30 -2.87
C PHE A 123 -11.45 1.81 -4.18
N ASN A 124 -10.22 2.32 -4.11
CA ASN A 124 -9.49 2.74 -5.30
C ASN A 124 -8.90 1.53 -6.05
N TRP A 125 -9.71 0.93 -6.91
CA TRP A 125 -9.31 -0.16 -7.78
C TRP A 125 -8.14 0.19 -8.70
N GLN A 126 -8.12 1.43 -9.22
CA GLN A 126 -7.15 1.83 -10.23
C GLN A 126 -5.72 1.86 -9.69
N SER A 127 -5.50 2.35 -8.46
CA SER A 127 -4.14 2.45 -7.91
C SER A 127 -3.83 1.43 -6.82
N ALA A 128 -4.84 0.82 -6.20
CA ALA A 128 -4.68 -0.01 -5.00
C ALA A 128 -5.12 -1.47 -5.15
N SER A 129 -5.68 -1.92 -6.29
CA SER A 129 -6.14 -3.32 -6.42
C SER A 129 -5.05 -4.35 -6.15
N TRP A 130 -3.80 -4.08 -6.56
CA TRP A 130 -2.65 -4.94 -6.28
C TRP A 130 -2.42 -5.16 -4.78
N ALA A 131 -2.79 -4.18 -3.94
CA ALA A 131 -2.64 -4.26 -2.49
C ALA A 131 -3.64 -5.26 -1.90
N LEU A 132 -4.84 -5.41 -2.48
CA LEU A 132 -5.79 -6.46 -2.09
C LEU A 132 -5.20 -7.85 -2.35
N ALA A 133 -4.62 -8.05 -3.53
CA ALA A 133 -3.97 -9.33 -3.86
C ALA A 133 -2.81 -9.63 -2.92
N LYS A 134 -1.96 -8.64 -2.59
CA LYS A 134 -0.78 -8.85 -1.74
C LYS A 134 -1.10 -9.02 -0.27
N PHE A 135 -1.94 -8.15 0.29
CA PHE A 135 -2.12 -8.03 1.74
C PHE A 135 -3.47 -8.58 2.23
N CYS A 136 -4.44 -8.76 1.32
CA CYS A 136 -5.79 -9.25 1.61
C CYS A 136 -6.11 -10.54 0.83
N SER A 137 -5.11 -11.32 0.39
CA SER A 137 -5.31 -12.56 -0.39
C SER A 137 -6.21 -13.58 0.32
N ARG A 138 -6.22 -13.62 1.65
CA ARG A 138 -7.12 -14.50 2.43
C ARG A 138 -8.61 -14.17 2.26
N TYR A 139 -8.93 -12.96 1.78
CA TYR A 139 -10.29 -12.51 1.50
C TYR A 139 -10.61 -12.50 0.01
N PHE A 140 -9.86 -13.24 -0.81
CA PHE A 140 -9.96 -13.22 -2.28
C PHE A 140 -11.42 -13.30 -2.76
N ASP A 141 -12.20 -14.26 -2.27
CA ASP A 141 -13.59 -14.45 -2.71
C ASP A 141 -14.53 -13.29 -2.36
N LYS A 142 -14.16 -12.39 -1.45
CA LYS A 142 -14.94 -11.21 -1.08
C LYS A 142 -14.62 -9.98 -1.90
N TRP A 143 -13.35 -9.81 -2.28
CA TRP A 143 -12.94 -8.64 -3.05
C TRP A 143 -12.74 -8.92 -4.53
N TRP A 144 -12.66 -10.18 -4.96
CA TRP A 144 -12.40 -10.47 -6.36
C TRP A 144 -13.52 -9.92 -7.26
N ASP A 145 -13.13 -9.06 -8.19
CA ASP A 145 -13.99 -8.50 -9.23
C ASP A 145 -13.12 -8.30 -10.48
N GLU A 146 -13.35 -9.14 -11.49
CA GLU A 146 -12.55 -9.18 -12.72
C GLU A 146 -12.68 -7.89 -13.55
N GLU A 147 -13.81 -7.19 -13.46
CA GLU A 147 -14.05 -5.95 -14.20
C GLU A 147 -13.41 -4.75 -13.51
N LYS A 148 -13.32 -4.77 -12.18
CA LYS A 148 -12.71 -3.66 -11.42
C LYS A 148 -11.21 -3.84 -11.22
N TYR A 149 -10.69 -5.06 -11.13
CA TYR A 149 -9.28 -5.28 -10.82
C TYR A 149 -8.35 -4.66 -11.89
N ASN A 150 -7.43 -3.79 -11.47
CA ASN A 150 -6.44 -3.24 -12.40
C ASN A 150 -5.33 -4.27 -12.74
N TYR A 151 -5.53 -5.01 -13.82
CA TYR A 151 -4.51 -5.94 -14.34
C TYR A 151 -3.23 -5.25 -14.80
N ARG A 152 -3.31 -4.01 -15.33
CA ARG A 152 -2.14 -3.31 -15.89
C ARG A 152 -1.04 -3.14 -14.85
N SER A 153 -1.39 -2.71 -13.63
CA SER A 153 -0.42 -2.54 -12.53
C SER A 153 -0.42 -3.70 -11.54
N GLY A 154 -1.47 -4.51 -11.49
CA GLY A 154 -1.67 -5.53 -10.47
C GLY A 154 -1.51 -6.99 -10.88
N SER A 155 -1.23 -7.30 -12.16
CA SER A 155 -1.12 -8.70 -12.62
C SER A 155 -0.08 -9.51 -11.81
N TRP A 156 1.10 -8.95 -11.57
CA TRP A 156 2.16 -9.58 -10.77
C TRP A 156 1.70 -9.97 -9.37
N ALA A 157 0.79 -9.18 -8.76
CA ALA A 157 0.31 -9.43 -7.42
C ALA A 157 -0.67 -10.62 -7.40
N LEU A 158 -1.53 -10.77 -8.41
CA LEU A 158 -2.37 -11.96 -8.55
C LEU A 158 -1.54 -13.21 -8.73
N VAL A 159 -0.53 -13.15 -9.61
CA VAL A 159 0.37 -14.26 -9.88
C VAL A 159 1.14 -14.68 -8.63
N LYS A 160 1.67 -13.71 -7.87
CA LYS A 160 2.51 -14.03 -6.71
C LYS A 160 1.72 -14.42 -5.46
N TYR A 161 0.62 -13.74 -5.17
CA TYR A 161 -0.08 -13.87 -3.89
C TYR A 161 -1.44 -14.55 -4.00
N CYS A 162 -2.00 -14.65 -5.20
CA CYS A 162 -3.29 -15.28 -5.48
C CYS A 162 -3.19 -16.46 -6.45
N TYR A 163 -2.00 -17.06 -6.63
CA TYR A 163 -1.81 -18.19 -7.56
C TYR A 163 -2.74 -19.38 -7.29
N LYS A 164 -3.14 -19.60 -6.04
CA LYS A 164 -4.11 -20.65 -5.67
C LYS A 164 -5.50 -20.45 -6.29
N TYR A 165 -5.81 -19.21 -6.68
CA TYR A 165 -7.07 -18.82 -7.32
C TYR A 165 -6.90 -18.62 -8.83
N PHE A 166 -5.86 -19.19 -9.45
CA PHE A 166 -5.52 -19.00 -10.86
C PHE A 166 -6.74 -19.12 -11.77
N ASP A 167 -7.53 -20.18 -11.61
CA ASP A 167 -8.70 -20.44 -12.44
C ASP A 167 -9.83 -19.41 -12.30
N LYS A 168 -9.82 -18.58 -11.24
CA LYS A 168 -10.81 -17.50 -11.04
C LYS A 168 -10.36 -16.17 -11.65
N TRP A 169 -9.07 -15.85 -11.59
CA TRP A 169 -8.57 -14.54 -12.05
C TRP A 169 -7.89 -14.58 -13.40
N TRP A 170 -7.52 -15.76 -13.91
CA TRP A 170 -6.79 -15.88 -15.16
C TRP A 170 -7.65 -15.39 -16.33
N ASN A 171 -7.18 -14.32 -16.96
CA ASN A 171 -7.74 -13.81 -18.20
C ASN A 171 -6.59 -13.35 -19.11
N SER A 172 -6.34 -14.10 -20.18
CA SER A 172 -5.23 -13.88 -21.11
C SER A 172 -5.33 -12.56 -21.90
N ASN A 173 -6.52 -11.95 -21.96
CA ASN A 173 -6.76 -10.68 -22.65
C ASN A 173 -6.58 -9.49 -21.71
N LYS A 174 -6.85 -9.66 -20.41
CA LYS A 174 -6.66 -8.61 -19.40
C LYS A 174 -5.25 -8.62 -18.79
N PHE A 175 -4.62 -9.79 -18.69
CA PHE A 175 -3.31 -9.96 -18.07
C PHE A 175 -2.23 -9.06 -18.69
N ASN A 176 -1.41 -8.44 -17.84
CA ASN A 176 -0.27 -7.65 -18.29
C ASN A 176 0.90 -8.58 -18.69
N TRP A 177 1.03 -8.86 -19.98
CA TRP A 177 2.05 -9.74 -20.53
C TRP A 177 3.50 -9.25 -20.36
N TYR A 178 3.74 -7.97 -20.08
CA TYR A 178 5.07 -7.51 -19.64
C TYR A 178 5.53 -8.20 -18.35
N GLN A 179 4.57 -8.69 -17.56
CA GLN A 179 4.77 -9.40 -16.30
C GLN A 179 4.66 -10.93 -16.47
N SER A 180 4.69 -11.46 -17.71
CA SER A 180 4.51 -12.90 -17.99
C SER A 180 5.53 -13.80 -17.33
N HIS A 181 6.75 -13.31 -17.08
CA HIS A 181 7.80 -14.08 -16.38
C HIS A 181 7.37 -14.51 -14.97
N HIS A 182 6.47 -13.78 -14.30
CA HIS A 182 5.93 -14.22 -13.02
C HIS A 182 5.09 -15.50 -13.15
N LEU A 183 4.42 -15.73 -14.30
CA LEU A 183 3.62 -16.94 -14.53
C LEU A 183 4.51 -18.18 -14.55
N CYS A 184 5.72 -18.08 -15.09
CA CYS A 184 6.71 -19.15 -15.02
C CYS A 184 7.02 -19.52 -13.57
N VAL A 185 7.30 -18.52 -12.73
CA VAL A 185 7.71 -18.75 -11.34
C VAL A 185 6.58 -19.33 -10.49
N TYR A 186 5.40 -18.69 -10.50
CA TYR A 186 4.34 -18.98 -9.52
C TYR A 186 3.19 -19.81 -10.09
N CYS A 187 3.05 -19.88 -11.41
CA CYS A 187 1.94 -20.54 -12.10
C CYS A 187 2.40 -21.58 -13.14
N HIS A 188 3.63 -22.13 -13.05
CA HIS A 188 4.12 -23.15 -14.00
C HIS A 188 3.17 -24.36 -14.10
N LYS A 189 2.53 -24.77 -13.00
CA LYS A 189 1.54 -25.87 -13.02
C LYS A 189 0.32 -25.62 -13.91
N HIS A 190 0.09 -24.37 -14.30
CA HIS A 190 -0.97 -23.96 -15.23
C HIS A 190 -0.41 -23.58 -16.60
N PHE A 191 0.81 -24.03 -16.96
CA PHE A 191 1.50 -23.67 -18.21
C PHE A 191 0.58 -23.78 -19.43
N ASP A 192 -0.15 -24.89 -19.56
CA ASP A 192 -1.02 -25.14 -20.69
C ASP A 192 -2.20 -24.17 -20.82
N LYS A 193 -2.56 -23.46 -19.74
CA LYS A 193 -3.63 -22.45 -19.74
C LYS A 193 -3.12 -21.06 -20.09
N TRP A 194 -1.88 -20.73 -19.72
CA TRP A 194 -1.33 -19.38 -19.93
C TRP A 194 -0.28 -19.29 -21.01
N TRP A 195 0.31 -20.39 -21.46
CA TRP A 195 1.34 -20.34 -22.49
C TRP A 195 0.77 -19.76 -23.80
N ASN A 196 1.42 -18.71 -24.28
CA ASN A 196 1.09 -18.08 -25.55
C ASN A 196 2.38 -17.46 -26.13
N PRO A 197 2.96 -18.06 -27.19
CA PRO A 197 4.22 -17.57 -27.76
C PRO A 197 4.08 -16.17 -28.39
N ASP A 198 2.90 -15.78 -28.87
CA ASP A 198 2.68 -14.47 -29.47
C ASP A 198 2.63 -13.34 -28.43
N LYS A 199 2.29 -13.67 -27.17
CA LYS A 199 2.14 -12.71 -26.08
C LYS A 199 3.28 -12.74 -25.06
N PHE A 200 3.99 -13.86 -24.92
CA PHE A 200 5.06 -13.98 -23.93
C PHE A 200 6.23 -13.02 -24.21
N SER A 201 6.76 -12.39 -23.17
CA SER A 201 7.90 -11.46 -23.31
C SER A 201 9.18 -12.22 -23.67
N ALA A 202 9.64 -12.11 -24.92
CA ALA A 202 10.86 -12.76 -25.40
C ALA A 202 12.12 -12.38 -24.61
N GLY A 203 12.19 -11.17 -24.07
CA GLY A 203 13.29 -10.74 -23.18
C GLY A 203 13.29 -11.39 -21.79
N ARG A 204 12.45 -12.42 -21.58
CA ARG A 204 12.30 -13.17 -20.31
C ARG A 204 12.36 -14.68 -20.51
N ILE A 205 12.96 -15.16 -21.61
CA ILE A 205 13.09 -16.60 -21.92
C ILE A 205 13.80 -17.36 -20.81
N GLU A 206 14.76 -16.74 -20.11
CA GLU A 206 15.50 -17.35 -19.00
C GLU A 206 14.58 -17.90 -17.89
N TYR A 207 13.38 -17.34 -17.73
CA TYR A 207 12.39 -17.83 -16.77
C TYR A 207 11.69 -19.11 -17.24
N LEU A 208 11.50 -19.30 -18.55
CA LEU A 208 10.97 -20.56 -19.09
C LEU A 208 11.96 -21.70 -18.85
N GLU A 209 13.26 -21.42 -19.04
CA GLU A 209 14.32 -22.41 -18.80
C GLU A 209 14.41 -22.79 -17.32
N ALA A 210 14.36 -21.79 -16.44
CA ALA A 210 14.51 -22.00 -15.01
C ALA A 210 13.29 -22.68 -14.36
N TYR A 211 12.06 -22.36 -14.81
CA TYR A 211 10.84 -22.76 -14.10
C TYR A 211 9.85 -23.60 -14.93
N CYS A 212 10.02 -23.70 -16.24
CA CYS A 212 9.09 -24.40 -17.14
C CYS A 212 9.79 -25.47 -17.99
N ASN A 213 10.91 -26.03 -17.52
CA ASN A 213 11.67 -27.04 -18.25
C ASN A 213 10.88 -28.32 -18.54
N GLU A 214 9.87 -28.65 -17.72
CA GLU A 214 8.97 -29.78 -17.98
C GLU A 214 8.10 -29.60 -19.24
N TYR A 215 7.93 -28.36 -19.71
CA TYR A 215 7.19 -27.99 -20.93
C TYR A 215 8.10 -27.53 -22.07
N LYS A 216 9.38 -27.94 -22.04
CA LYS A 216 10.40 -27.48 -22.99
C LYS A 216 10.03 -27.73 -24.45
N ASP A 217 9.38 -28.84 -24.72
CA ASP A 217 8.83 -29.20 -26.04
C ASP A 217 7.86 -28.13 -26.59
N LYS A 218 7.18 -27.37 -25.73
CA LYS A 218 6.19 -26.36 -26.13
C LYS A 218 6.78 -24.97 -26.39
N TRP A 219 7.94 -24.66 -25.81
CA TRP A 219 8.52 -23.31 -25.89
C TRP A 219 9.91 -23.25 -26.52
N ILE A 220 10.57 -24.39 -26.80
CA ILE A 220 11.93 -24.38 -27.34
C ILE A 220 12.04 -23.66 -28.70
N ASP A 221 11.06 -23.83 -29.58
CA ASP A 221 11.04 -23.17 -30.89
C ASP A 221 10.93 -21.65 -30.77
N PHE A 222 10.15 -21.18 -29.78
CA PHE A 222 10.06 -19.76 -29.44
C PHE A 222 11.43 -19.20 -29.04
N LYS A 223 12.19 -19.93 -28.21
CA LYS A 223 13.57 -19.53 -27.86
C LYS A 223 14.48 -19.48 -29.09
N LEU A 224 14.47 -20.53 -29.92
CA LEU A 224 15.33 -20.61 -31.10
C LEU A 224 15.04 -19.45 -32.06
N TYR A 225 13.78 -19.16 -32.32
CA TYR A 225 13.35 -18.05 -33.17
C TYR A 225 13.89 -16.69 -32.70
N HIS A 226 13.78 -16.39 -31.40
CA HIS A 226 14.24 -15.11 -30.85
C HIS A 226 15.76 -15.03 -30.67
N THR A 227 16.45 -16.15 -30.52
CA THR A 227 17.92 -16.19 -30.45
C THR A 227 18.56 -15.97 -31.82
N LEU A 228 17.92 -16.45 -32.90
CA LEU A 228 18.45 -16.33 -34.26
C LEU A 228 18.13 -14.98 -34.95
N LYS A 229 17.14 -14.25 -34.43
CA LYS A 229 16.71 -12.95 -34.99
C LYS A 229 17.30 -11.72 -34.28
N GLY A 230 17.85 -11.89 -33.08
CA GLY A 230 18.49 -10.82 -32.30
C GLY A 230 19.99 -10.76 -32.55
#